data_AF-A0A5K1A018-F1
#
_entry.id   AF-A0A5K1A018-F1
#
_cell.length_a   1.000
_cell.length_b   1.000
_cell.length_c   1.000
_cell.angle_alpha   90.00
_cell.angle_beta   90.00
_cell.angle_gamma   90.00
#
_symmetry.space_group_name_H-M   'P 1'
#
loop_
_entity.id
_entity.type
_entity.pdbx_description
1 polymer ?
#
loop_
_entity_poly.entity_id
_entity_poly.type
_entity_poly.pdbx_seq_one_letter_code
_entity_poly.pdbx_strand_id
1 'polypeptide(L)' 'ELKRYGSEMASLGNLTEDERNHELPRYSMKAVQAATNNFSEENKLGGGGFGPVYK' A
#
# COMPACT_ATOMS: atom_id res chain seq x y z
N GLU A 1 -11.28 27.85 12.79
CA GLU A 1 -10.42 26.75 13.27
C GLU A 1 -11.21 25.63 13.96
N LEU A 2 -12.05 25.90 14.98
CA LEU A 2 -12.86 24.87 15.65
C LEU A 2 -13.93 24.17 14.77
N LYS A 3 -14.56 24.88 13.83
CA LYS A 3 -15.55 24.27 12.92
C LYS A 3 -14.95 23.26 11.93
N ARG A 4 -13.66 23.41 11.59
CA ARG A 4 -12.94 22.56 10.62
C ARG A 4 -12.60 21.18 11.20
N TYR A 5 -12.23 21.14 12.49
CA TYR A 5 -12.05 19.88 13.21
C TYR A 5 -13.36 19.10 13.39
N GLY A 6 -14.47 19.80 13.63
CA GLY A 6 -15.79 19.16 13.74
C GLY A 6 -16.23 18.45 12.46
N SER A 7 -15.98 19.04 11.29
CA SER A 7 -16.28 18.40 10.00
C SER A 7 -15.38 17.20 9.69
N GLU A 8 -14.11 17.24 10.13
CA GLU A 8 -13.14 16.16 9.90
C GLU A 8 -13.44 14.94 10.78
N MET A 9 -13.86 15.16 12.04
CA MET A 9 -14.32 14.11 12.95
C MET A 9 -15.66 13.49 12.50
N ALA A 10 -16.56 14.30 11.95
CA ALA A 10 -17.81 13.81 11.35
C ALA A 10 -17.55 12.97 10.08
N SER A 11 -16.53 13.32 9.29
CA SER A 11 -16.10 12.55 8.11
C SER A 11 -15.53 11.17 8.46
N LEU A 12 -14.79 11.05 9.57
CA LEU A 12 -14.25 9.76 10.03
C LEU A 12 -15.34 8.79 10.51
N GLY A 13 -16.45 9.32 11.04
CA GLY A 13 -17.60 8.54 11.49
C GLY A 13 -18.43 7.92 10.36
N ASN A 14 -18.25 8.38 9.12
CA ASN A 14 -18.97 7.88 7.94
C ASN A 14 -18.16 6.89 7.09
N LEU A 15 -16.95 6.52 7.49
CA LEU A 15 -16.21 5.46 6.81
C LEU A 15 -16.95 4.14 7.00
N THR A 16 -17.29 3.49 5.89
CA THR A 16 -17.84 2.14 5.88
C THR A 16 -16.91 1.17 6.61
N GLU A 17 -17.43 0.05 7.09
CA GLU A 17 -16.58 -0.98 7.72
C GLU A 17 -15.46 -1.45 6.78
N ASP A 18 -15.71 -1.47 5.47
CA ASP A 18 -14.70 -1.76 4.44
C ASP A 18 -13.60 -0.69 4.36
N GLU A 19 -13.92 0.60 4.53
CA GLU A 19 -12.92 1.67 4.56
C GLU A 19 -12.11 1.70 5.87
N ARG A 20 -12.66 1.15 6.96
CA ARG A 20 -11.94 0.98 8.23
C ARG A 20 -11.12 -0.30 8.26
N ASN A 21 -11.57 -1.34 7.56
CA ASN A 21 -10.87 -2.59 7.38
C ASN A 21 -9.91 -2.47 6.18
N HIS A 22 -8.81 -1.74 6.36
CA HIS A 22 -7.73 -1.68 5.38
C HIS A 22 -7.00 -3.03 5.31
N GLU A 23 -7.65 -4.04 4.75
CA GLU A 23 -6.98 -5.27 4.37
C GLU A 23 -5.94 -4.93 3.31
N LEU A 24 -4.68 -5.29 3.59
CA LEU A 24 -3.61 -5.12 2.62
C LEU A 24 -3.95 -5.92 1.36
N PRO A 25 -3.82 -5.34 0.16
CA PRO A 25 -4.03 -6.07 -1.08
C PRO A 25 -3.16 -7.33 -1.12
N ARG A 26 -3.81 -8.48 -1.33
CA ARG A 26 -3.13 -9.78 -1.43
C ARG A 26 -2.77 -10.07 -2.88
N TYR A 27 -1.50 -10.33 -3.13
CA TYR A 27 -1.01 -10.73 -4.44
C TYR A 27 -0.50 -12.17 -4.43
N SER A 28 -0.71 -12.89 -5.53
CA SER A 28 -0.07 -14.19 -5.73
C SER A 28 1.41 -14.02 -6.06
N MET A 29 2.24 -15.02 -5.74
CA MET A 29 3.65 -15.00 -6.12
C MET A 29 3.85 -14.89 -7.63
N LYS A 30 2.95 -15.45 -8.43
CA LYS A 30 2.95 -15.32 -9.90
C LYS A 30 2.76 -13.86 -10.34
N ALA A 31 1.88 -13.11 -9.67
CA ALA A 31 1.68 -11.70 -9.97
C ALA A 31 2.93 -10.87 -9.63
N VAL A 32 3.57 -11.15 -8.49
CA VAL A 32 4.82 -10.49 -8.08
C VAL A 32 5.93 -10.78 -9.09
N GLN A 33 6.11 -12.04 -9.50
CA GLN A 33 7.09 -12.42 -10.53
C GLN A 33 6.84 -11.72 -11.86
N ALA A 34 5.59 -11.64 -12.31
CA ALA A 34 5.26 -10.96 -13.55
C ALA A 34 5.57 -9.45 -13.47
N ALA A 35 5.26 -8.81 -12.35
CA ALA A 35 5.51 -7.39 -12.14
C ALA A 35 7.01 -7.06 -12.12
N THR A 36 7.82 -7.90 -11.46
CA THR A 36 9.27 -7.67 -11.34
C THR A 36 10.08 -8.22 -12.53
N ASN A 37 9.42 -8.76 -13.57
CA ASN A 37 10.06 -9.53 -14.65
C ASN A 37 10.99 -10.62 -14.09
N ASN A 38 10.42 -11.49 -13.25
CA ASN A 38 11.10 -12.56 -12.54
C ASN A 38 12.31 -12.08 -11.74
N PHE A 39 12.15 -10.95 -11.03
CA PHE A 39 13.20 -10.30 -10.22
C PHE A 39 14.47 -9.95 -11.02
N SER A 40 14.29 -9.54 -12.28
CA SER A 40 15.39 -9.09 -13.15
C SER A 40 16.16 -7.92 -12.51
N GLU A 41 17.48 -7.91 -12.66
CA GLU A 41 18.33 -6.81 -12.19
C GLU A 41 17.99 -5.47 -12.88
N GLU A 42 17.42 -5.50 -14.09
CA GLU A 42 16.93 -4.29 -14.78
C GLU A 42 15.80 -3.58 -14.01
N ASN A 43 15.04 -4.33 -13.20
CA ASN A 43 13.97 -3.80 -12.37
C ASN A 43 14.41 -3.56 -10.92
N LYS A 44 15.67 -3.82 -10.58
CA LYS A 44 16.17 -3.57 -9.24
C LYS A 44 16.41 -2.08 -9.04
N LEU A 45 15.77 -1.52 -8.03
CA LEU A 45 15.93 -0.14 -7.61
C LEU A 45 17.11 0.03 -6.64
N GLY A 46 17.45 -1.02 -5.88
CA GLY A 46 18.56 -1.02 -4.93
C GLY A 46 18.48 -2.20 -3.96
N GLY A 47 19.33 -2.18 -2.94
CA GLY A 47 19.30 -3.17 -1.86
C GLY A 47 20.00 -2.67 -0.59
N GLY A 48 19.47 -3.06 0.56
CA GLY A 48 20.01 -2.73 1.88
C GLY A 48 19.98 -3.92 2.83
N GLY A 49 20.12 -3.67 4.14
CA GLY A 49 20.14 -4.74 5.16
C GLY A 49 18.87 -5.60 5.25
N PHE A 50 17.78 -5.17 4.59
CA PHE A 50 16.50 -5.88 4.53
C PHE A 50 16.23 -6.56 3.18
N GLY A 51 17.20 -6.52 2.26
CA GLY A 51 17.11 -7.17 0.95
C GLY A 51 16.96 -6.21 -0.25
N PRO A 52 16.79 -6.78 -1.45
CA PRO A 52 16.62 -6.03 -2.70
C PRO A 52 15.22 -5.42 -2.84
N VAL A 53 15.13 -4.29 -3.53
CA VAL A 53 13.87 -3.59 -3.86
C VAL A 53 13.74 -3.54 -5.38
N TYR A 54 12.56 -3.90 -5.89
CA TYR A 54 12.24 -3.92 -7.32
C TYR A 54 11.10 -2.94 -7.62
N LYS A 55 11.12 -2.34 -8.82
CA LYS A 55 10.02 -1.52 -9.36
C LYS A 55 8.83 -2.33 -9.83
#